data_AF-A0A0C4WRW7-F1
#
_entry.id   AF-A0A0C4WRW7-F1
#
_cell.length_a   1.000
_cell.length_b   1.000
_cell.length_c   1.000
_cell.angle_alpha   90.00
_cell.angle_beta   90.00
_cell.angle_gamma   90.00
#
_symmetry.space_group_name_H-M   'P 1'
#
loop_
_entity.id
_entity.type
_entity.pdbx_description
1 polymer ?
#
loop_
_entity_poly.entity_id
_entity_poly.type
_entity_poly.pdbx_seq_one_letter_code
_entity_poly.pdbx_strand_id
1 'polypeptide(L)'
;MLANSVICNYSYDMHSLIISSFAKIKNCEYTSAASDLMAFAKELSNSESDSDLDTADKIAKFSEFLREQPNTKIKIENLNAETEELISTLHSRIDDIFRYFESFEEISLYTVERPVFPVDSENQYPFMLIAYNEYLTKKAFDQYKLKEIIKRLENQLAFYISLSQERTFANYHFADKIIKKGKYASFVELKNKQQQYKQIISSIEKSYKTICKASMDLSSLKTNNNALMISLENLLAESRHRI
;
A
#
# COMPACT_ATOMS: atom_id res chain seq x y z
N MET A 1 2.88 19.89 -19.04
CA MET A 1 3.05 21.22 -19.69
C MET A 1 2.29 21.36 -21.02
N LEU A 2 1.57 20.33 -21.53
CA LEU A 2 0.82 20.40 -22.80
C LEU A 2 -0.65 20.85 -22.67
N ALA A 3 -1.30 20.70 -21.51
CA ALA A 3 -2.68 21.12 -21.32
C ALA A 3 -2.91 22.63 -21.57
N ASN A 4 -1.92 23.48 -21.29
CA ASN A 4 -2.05 24.92 -21.53
C ASN A 4 -1.94 25.31 -23.02
N SER A 5 -1.34 24.47 -23.88
CA SER A 5 -1.18 24.81 -25.29
C SER A 5 -2.35 24.38 -26.16
N VAL A 6 -3.17 23.41 -25.74
CA VAL A 6 -4.28 22.81 -26.53
C VAL A 6 -5.56 23.66 -26.47
N ILE A 7 -5.75 24.47 -25.43
CA ILE A 7 -7.07 25.05 -25.13
C ILE A 7 -7.24 26.48 -25.68
N CYS A 8 -6.16 27.16 -26.10
CA CYS A 8 -6.08 28.61 -26.39
C CYS A 8 -7.09 29.25 -27.38
N ASN A 9 -7.92 28.46 -28.08
CA ASN A 9 -8.87 28.99 -29.09
C ASN A 9 -10.32 29.04 -28.59
N TYR A 10 -10.60 28.57 -27.37
CA TYR A 10 -11.96 28.56 -26.81
C TYR A 10 -12.21 29.76 -25.90
N SER A 11 -13.49 30.12 -25.74
CA SER A 11 -13.91 31.11 -24.75
C SER A 11 -13.41 30.71 -23.35
N TYR A 12 -13.35 31.68 -22.43
CA TYR A 12 -12.93 31.43 -21.07
C TYR A 12 -13.80 30.37 -20.37
N ASP A 13 -15.11 30.39 -20.63
CA ASP A 13 -16.07 29.44 -20.05
C ASP A 13 -15.86 28.02 -20.59
N MET A 14 -15.65 27.86 -21.90
CA MET A 14 -15.30 26.58 -22.53
C MET A 14 -13.96 26.02 -22.02
N HIS A 15 -12.94 26.88 -21.87
CA HIS A 15 -11.66 26.53 -21.26
C HIS A 15 -11.84 25.93 -19.87
N SER A 16 -12.69 26.58 -19.07
CA SER A 16 -12.97 26.19 -17.68
C SER A 16 -13.62 24.80 -17.63
N LEU A 17 -14.56 24.51 -18.53
CA LEU A 17 -15.22 23.20 -18.63
C LEU A 17 -14.23 22.08 -18.99
N ILE A 18 -13.32 22.31 -19.94
CA ILE A 18 -12.28 21.32 -20.31
C ILE A 18 -11.33 21.04 -19.14
N ILE A 19 -10.80 22.10 -18.50
CA ILE A 19 -9.88 21.96 -17.36
C ILE A 19 -10.57 21.25 -16.19
N SER A 20 -11.82 21.63 -15.91
CA SER A 20 -12.64 20.98 -14.88
C SER A 20 -12.87 19.50 -15.18
N SER A 21 -13.14 19.15 -16.44
CA SER A 21 -13.31 17.76 -16.88
C SER A 21 -12.06 16.93 -16.65
N PHE A 22 -10.89 17.44 -17.01
CA PHE A 22 -9.61 16.79 -16.75
C PHE A 22 -9.36 16.57 -15.25
N ALA A 23 -9.64 17.55 -14.41
CA ALA A 23 -9.53 17.41 -12.95
C ALA A 23 -10.49 16.34 -12.41
N LYS A 24 -11.73 16.32 -12.89
CA LYS A 24 -12.75 15.34 -12.50
C LYS A 24 -12.40 13.92 -12.96
N ILE A 25 -11.92 13.74 -14.19
CA ILE A 25 -11.44 12.43 -14.69
C ILE A 25 -10.27 11.92 -13.84
N LYS A 26 -9.31 12.81 -13.52
CA LYS A 26 -8.18 12.47 -12.65
C LYS A 26 -8.64 11.98 -11.26
N ASN A 27 -9.74 12.55 -10.76
CA ASN A 27 -10.35 12.20 -9.48
C ASN A 27 -11.44 11.10 -9.58
N CYS A 28 -11.57 10.42 -10.72
CA CYS A 28 -12.58 9.40 -10.99
C CYS A 28 -14.05 9.89 -10.86
N GLU A 29 -14.29 11.18 -11.01
CA GLU A 29 -15.62 11.80 -10.97
C GLU A 29 -16.27 11.81 -12.36
N TYR A 30 -16.39 10.63 -12.98
CA TYR A 30 -16.71 10.52 -14.41
C TYR A 30 -18.09 11.07 -14.78
N THR A 31 -19.11 10.90 -13.93
CA THR A 31 -20.44 11.47 -14.19
C THR A 31 -20.40 13.00 -14.22
N SER A 32 -19.66 13.61 -13.29
CA SER A 32 -19.50 15.06 -13.24
C SER A 32 -18.61 15.58 -14.37
N ALA A 33 -17.60 14.81 -14.80
CA ALA A 33 -16.78 15.14 -15.97
C ALA A 33 -17.60 15.05 -17.27
N ALA A 34 -18.44 14.02 -17.39
CA ALA A 34 -19.36 13.87 -18.51
C ALA A 34 -20.31 15.08 -18.61
N SER A 35 -20.88 15.53 -17.50
CA SER A 35 -21.73 16.73 -17.49
C SER A 35 -21.01 17.97 -18.01
N ASP A 36 -19.77 18.21 -17.60
CA ASP A 36 -18.96 19.35 -18.07
C ASP A 36 -18.65 19.23 -19.58
N LEU A 37 -18.26 18.04 -20.03
CA LEU A 37 -17.96 17.79 -21.45
C LEU A 37 -19.21 17.88 -22.33
N MET A 38 -20.37 17.48 -21.82
CA MET A 38 -21.63 17.59 -22.55
C MET A 38 -22.07 19.06 -22.64
N ALA A 39 -21.83 19.86 -21.59
CA ALA A 39 -22.04 21.31 -21.65
C ALA A 39 -21.12 21.95 -22.69
N PHE A 40 -19.85 21.56 -22.72
CA PHE A 40 -18.89 22.02 -23.72
C PHE A 40 -19.30 21.62 -25.16
N ALA A 41 -19.70 20.36 -25.37
CA ALA A 41 -20.21 19.89 -26.66
C ALA A 41 -21.44 20.68 -27.11
N LYS A 42 -22.35 21.02 -26.19
CA LYS A 42 -23.53 21.84 -26.50
C LYS A 42 -23.14 23.26 -26.92
N GLU A 43 -22.15 23.86 -26.28
CA GLU A 43 -21.65 25.17 -26.69
C GLU A 43 -21.03 25.13 -28.09
N LEU A 44 -20.22 24.11 -28.40
CA LEU A 44 -19.68 23.88 -29.75
C LEU A 44 -20.76 23.63 -30.80
N SER A 45 -21.84 22.93 -30.42
CA SER A 45 -22.94 22.61 -31.35
C SER A 45 -23.74 23.82 -31.85
N ASN A 46 -23.56 24.98 -31.20
CA ASN A 46 -24.16 26.25 -31.66
C ASN A 46 -23.24 27.01 -32.63
N SER A 47 -22.08 26.46 -32.98
CA SER A 47 -21.16 27.05 -33.96
C SER A 47 -21.69 26.84 -35.39
N GLU A 48 -21.38 27.79 -36.28
CA GLU A 48 -21.63 27.66 -37.72
C GLU A 48 -20.53 26.86 -38.43
N SER A 49 -19.47 26.46 -37.72
CA SER A 49 -18.35 25.70 -38.25
C SER A 49 -18.65 24.20 -38.26
N ASP A 50 -18.65 23.58 -39.44
CA ASP A 50 -18.77 22.11 -39.58
C ASP A 50 -17.70 21.35 -38.78
N SER A 51 -16.51 21.94 -38.61
CA SER A 51 -15.43 21.35 -37.79
C SER A 51 -15.78 21.36 -36.29
N ASP A 52 -16.43 22.42 -35.81
CA ASP A 52 -16.87 22.51 -34.41
C ASP A 52 -18.05 21.57 -34.17
N LEU A 53 -18.95 21.40 -35.15
CA LEU A 53 -20.05 20.45 -35.10
C LEU A 53 -19.55 18.99 -35.03
N ASP A 54 -18.57 18.60 -35.85
CA ASP A 54 -17.92 17.27 -35.77
C ASP A 54 -17.24 17.06 -34.41
N THR A 55 -16.57 18.10 -33.90
CA THR A 55 -15.93 18.07 -32.58
C THR A 55 -16.97 17.90 -31.46
N ALA A 56 -18.09 18.63 -31.54
CA ALA A 56 -19.19 18.53 -30.58
C ALA A 56 -19.76 17.12 -30.50
N ASP A 57 -20.02 16.47 -31.64
CA ASP A 57 -20.53 15.09 -31.69
C ASP A 57 -19.56 14.09 -31.08
N LYS A 58 -18.26 14.20 -31.38
CA LYS A 58 -17.21 13.34 -30.78
C LYS A 58 -17.10 13.52 -29.28
N ILE A 59 -17.17 14.76 -28.78
CA ILE A 59 -17.13 15.04 -27.35
C ILE A 59 -18.39 14.55 -26.65
N ALA A 60 -19.56 14.70 -27.27
CA ALA A 60 -20.82 14.16 -26.76
C ALA A 60 -20.75 12.64 -26.60
N LYS A 61 -20.26 11.92 -27.62
CA LYS A 61 -20.05 10.46 -27.57
C LYS A 61 -19.05 10.06 -26.49
N PHE A 62 -17.93 10.78 -26.36
CA PHE A 62 -16.95 10.53 -25.30
C PHE A 62 -17.54 10.80 -23.91
N SER A 63 -18.38 11.82 -23.78
CA SER A 63 -19.10 12.14 -22.54
C SER A 63 -20.10 11.05 -22.16
N GLU A 64 -20.84 10.49 -23.12
CA GLU A 64 -21.71 9.32 -22.89
C GLU A 64 -20.90 8.11 -22.42
N PHE A 65 -19.79 7.81 -23.10
CA PHE A 65 -18.87 6.74 -22.68
C PHE A 65 -18.30 6.97 -21.26
N LEU A 66 -17.95 8.21 -20.91
CA LEU A 66 -17.51 8.57 -19.56
C LEU A 66 -18.62 8.37 -18.51
N ARG A 67 -19.87 8.66 -18.86
CA ARG A 67 -21.02 8.46 -17.96
C ARG A 67 -21.25 6.99 -17.62
N GLU A 68 -20.92 6.10 -18.54
CA GLU A 68 -20.99 4.64 -18.33
C GLU A 68 -19.83 4.10 -17.48
N GLN A 69 -18.77 4.89 -17.24
CA GLN A 69 -17.67 4.47 -16.40
C GLN A 69 -18.12 4.33 -14.94
N PRO A 70 -17.67 3.27 -14.24
CA PRO A 70 -18.05 3.06 -12.84
C PRO A 70 -17.55 4.22 -11.98
N ASN A 71 -18.42 4.81 -11.18
CA ASN A 71 -18.04 5.87 -10.27
C ASN A 71 -17.16 5.28 -9.15
N THR A 72 -15.85 5.51 -9.24
CA THR A 72 -14.85 4.85 -8.37
C THR A 72 -14.27 5.78 -7.31
N LYS A 73 -14.62 7.07 -7.28
CA LYS A 73 -14.11 8.04 -6.29
C LYS A 73 -14.32 7.56 -4.85
N ILE A 74 -15.57 7.27 -4.47
CA ILE A 74 -15.91 6.80 -3.11
C ILE A 74 -15.16 5.50 -2.79
N LYS A 75 -15.04 4.60 -3.78
CA LYS A 75 -14.32 3.33 -3.61
C LYS A 75 -12.83 3.57 -3.36
N ILE A 76 -12.20 4.53 -4.05
CA ILE A 76 -10.79 4.89 -3.87
C ILE A 76 -10.57 5.55 -2.51
N GLU A 77 -11.45 6.48 -2.12
CA GLU A 77 -11.39 7.15 -0.82
C GLU A 77 -11.47 6.13 0.33
N ASN A 78 -12.43 5.19 0.25
CA ASN A 78 -12.56 4.10 1.20
C ASN A 78 -11.32 3.19 1.21
N LEU A 79 -10.83 2.77 0.04
CA LEU A 79 -9.64 1.91 -0.06
C LEU A 79 -8.39 2.59 0.51
N ASN A 80 -8.22 3.90 0.31
CA ASN A 80 -7.11 4.66 0.86
C ASN A 80 -7.21 4.74 2.39
N ALA A 81 -8.38 5.08 2.92
CA ALA A 81 -8.61 5.15 4.37
C ALA A 81 -8.38 3.80 5.05
N GLU A 82 -8.97 2.73 4.50
CA GLU A 82 -8.76 1.35 4.99
C GLU A 82 -7.27 0.95 4.93
N THR A 83 -6.57 1.31 3.84
CA THR A 83 -5.15 1.02 3.68
C THR A 83 -4.30 1.76 4.71
N GLU A 84 -4.57 3.04 4.96
CA GLU A 84 -3.85 3.84 5.96
C GLU A 84 -4.05 3.28 7.38
N GLU A 85 -5.29 2.92 7.74
CA GLU A 85 -5.60 2.29 9.01
C GLU A 85 -4.89 0.93 9.17
N LEU A 86 -4.89 0.11 8.11
CA LEU A 86 -4.20 -1.17 8.09
C LEU A 86 -2.69 -1.00 8.23
N ILE A 87 -2.08 -0.01 7.57
CA ILE A 87 -0.65 0.30 7.68
C ILE A 87 -0.31 0.71 9.12
N SER A 88 -1.11 1.59 9.74
CA SER A 88 -0.92 2.01 11.13
C SER A 88 -1.00 0.83 12.09
N THR A 89 -2.02 -0.02 11.91
CA THR A 89 -2.22 -1.24 12.72
C THR A 89 -1.07 -2.24 12.52
N LEU A 90 -0.59 -2.40 11.28
CA LEU A 90 0.56 -3.24 10.96
C LEU A 90 1.81 -2.77 11.70
N HIS A 91 2.10 -1.48 11.65
CA HIS A 91 3.28 -0.90 12.29
C HIS A 91 3.27 -1.18 13.80
N SER A 92 2.14 -0.94 14.47
CA SER A 92 1.99 -1.22 15.91
C SER A 92 2.20 -2.71 16.22
N ARG A 93 1.61 -3.61 15.43
CA ARG A 93 1.72 -5.06 15.68
C ARG A 93 3.11 -5.61 15.41
N ILE A 94 3.79 -5.04 14.41
CA ILE A 94 5.18 -5.36 14.10
C ILE A 94 6.06 -4.92 15.27
N ASP A 95 5.85 -3.72 15.81
CA ASP A 95 6.54 -3.23 17.03
C ASP A 95 6.32 -4.18 18.22
N ASP A 96 5.08 -4.59 18.48
CA ASP A 96 4.74 -5.53 19.56
C ASP A 96 5.48 -6.87 19.44
N ILE A 97 5.60 -7.40 18.22
CA ILE A 97 6.34 -8.65 17.95
C ILE A 97 7.84 -8.44 18.12
N PHE A 98 8.38 -7.30 17.66
CA PHE A 98 9.79 -6.99 17.83
C PHE A 98 10.17 -6.91 19.30
N ARG A 99 9.37 -6.22 20.13
CA ARG A 99 9.57 -6.17 21.60
C ARG A 99 9.47 -7.54 22.25
N TYR A 100 8.58 -8.40 21.76
CA TYR A 100 8.45 -9.78 22.23
C TYR A 100 9.72 -10.59 21.94
N PHE A 101 10.29 -10.47 20.74
CA PHE A 101 11.55 -11.15 20.42
C PHE A 101 12.75 -10.54 21.13
N GLU A 102 12.79 -9.22 21.30
CA GLU A 102 13.81 -8.54 22.12
C GLU A 102 13.80 -9.09 23.55
N SER A 103 12.62 -9.33 24.14
CA SER A 103 12.51 -9.96 25.46
C SER A 103 13.10 -11.37 25.50
N PHE A 104 13.00 -12.15 24.41
CA PHE A 104 13.68 -13.45 24.30
C PHE A 104 15.20 -13.31 24.13
N GLU A 105 15.64 -12.34 23.32
CA GLU A 105 17.06 -12.02 23.11
C GLU A 105 17.73 -11.56 24.42
N GLU A 106 17.09 -10.70 25.22
CA GLU A 106 17.58 -10.26 26.53
C GLU A 106 17.77 -11.41 27.54
N ILE A 107 16.86 -12.39 27.52
CA ILE A 107 16.95 -13.57 28.38
C ILE A 107 18.12 -14.48 27.94
N SER A 108 18.43 -14.52 26.64
CA SER A 108 19.38 -15.46 26.05
C SER A 108 20.80 -14.91 25.82
N LEU A 109 20.99 -13.59 25.72
CA LEU A 109 22.28 -12.98 25.37
C LEU A 109 23.24 -12.78 26.56
N TYR A 110 22.79 -12.83 27.81
CA TYR A 110 23.62 -12.40 28.96
C TYR A 110 23.73 -13.43 30.09
N THR A 111 24.22 -14.63 29.78
CA THR A 111 24.56 -15.62 30.82
C THR A 111 26.01 -16.07 30.83
N VAL A 112 26.77 -15.93 29.74
CA VAL A 112 28.22 -16.11 29.67
C VAL A 112 28.70 -15.28 28.46
N GLU A 113 29.96 -14.87 28.37
CA GLU A 113 30.55 -14.03 27.30
C GLU A 113 30.53 -14.65 25.87
N ARG A 114 29.51 -15.45 25.53
CA ARG A 114 29.25 -16.07 24.23
C ARG A 114 27.73 -16.23 24.03
N PRO A 115 27.21 -16.05 22.79
CA PRO A 115 25.81 -16.34 22.50
C PRO A 115 25.50 -17.81 22.82
N VAL A 116 24.40 -18.03 23.55
CA VAL A 116 23.96 -19.37 24.01
C VAL A 116 23.46 -20.23 22.85
N PHE A 117 23.11 -19.62 21.72
CA PHE A 117 22.60 -20.30 20.53
C PHE A 117 23.67 -20.37 19.42
N PRO A 118 23.81 -21.53 18.74
CA PRO A 118 24.70 -21.65 17.61
C PRO A 118 24.26 -20.71 16.49
N VAL A 119 25.14 -19.79 16.11
CA VAL A 119 24.98 -18.95 14.92
C VAL A 119 25.43 -19.78 13.73
N ASP A 120 24.52 -20.56 13.15
CA ASP A 120 24.80 -21.22 11.87
C ASP A 120 24.64 -20.22 10.73
N SER A 121 25.57 -20.25 9.78
CA SER A 121 25.62 -19.31 8.65
C SER A 121 24.39 -19.34 7.74
N GLU A 122 23.60 -20.43 7.79
CA GLU A 122 22.35 -20.59 7.04
C GLU A 122 21.11 -20.07 7.79
N ASN A 123 21.18 -19.96 9.13
CA ASN A 123 20.12 -19.45 10.01
C ASN A 123 20.68 -18.31 10.88
N GLN A 124 21.03 -17.19 10.24
CA GLN A 124 21.50 -15.99 10.92
C GLN A 124 20.40 -15.34 11.77
N TYR A 125 20.23 -15.69 13.04
CA TYR A 125 19.32 -14.92 13.90
C TYR A 125 19.72 -14.84 15.37
N PRO A 126 20.41 -13.73 15.73
CA PRO A 126 20.10 -13.05 16.98
C PRO A 126 20.06 -11.51 16.81
N PHE A 127 19.44 -10.99 15.75
CA PHE A 127 19.33 -9.53 15.56
C PHE A 127 17.99 -9.10 14.99
N MET A 128 16.91 -9.33 15.74
CA MET A 128 15.65 -8.65 15.46
C MET A 128 15.80 -7.13 15.50
N LEU A 129 16.71 -6.63 16.34
CA LEU A 129 17.04 -5.21 16.43
C LEU A 129 17.57 -4.60 15.11
N ILE A 130 18.38 -5.32 14.33
CA ILE A 130 18.87 -4.81 13.03
C ILE A 130 17.72 -4.72 12.03
N ALA A 131 16.91 -5.78 11.92
CA ALA A 131 15.75 -5.79 11.04
C ALA A 131 14.70 -4.72 11.43
N TYR A 132 14.53 -4.49 12.73
CA TYR A 132 13.67 -3.45 13.28
C TYR A 132 14.19 -2.04 12.96
N ASN A 133 15.49 -1.80 13.15
CA ASN A 133 16.11 -0.50 12.83
C ASN A 133 16.05 -0.21 11.32
N GLU A 134 16.25 -1.21 10.46
CA GLU A 134 16.07 -1.07 9.00
C GLU A 134 14.62 -0.80 8.59
N TYR A 135 13.66 -1.27 9.39
CA TYR A 135 12.24 -1.03 9.19
C TYR A 135 11.83 0.38 9.64
N LEU A 136 12.24 0.82 10.83
CA LEU A 136 11.95 2.14 11.39
C LEU A 136 12.61 3.30 10.64
N THR A 137 13.80 3.09 10.08
CA THR A 137 14.55 4.15 9.39
C THR A 137 13.95 4.54 8.03
N LYS A 138 12.95 3.80 7.53
CA LYS A 138 12.23 4.16 6.30
C LYS A 138 11.05 5.09 6.60
N LYS A 139 11.13 6.30 6.04
CA LYS A 139 10.05 7.31 6.08
C LYS A 139 8.80 6.95 5.26
N ALA A 140 8.84 5.87 4.46
CA ALA A 140 7.74 5.45 3.60
C ALA A 140 7.55 3.92 3.64
N PHE A 141 6.29 3.47 3.61
CA PHE A 141 5.91 2.07 3.56
C PHE A 141 6.48 1.38 2.30
N ASP A 142 7.25 0.32 2.49
CA ASP A 142 7.84 -0.49 1.41
C ASP A 142 7.32 -1.92 1.48
N GLN A 143 6.45 -2.25 0.52
CA GLN A 143 5.74 -3.54 0.45
C GLN A 143 6.72 -4.73 0.35
N TYR A 144 7.82 -4.58 -0.38
CA TYR A 144 8.80 -5.64 -0.57
C TYR A 144 9.56 -5.95 0.72
N LYS A 145 9.92 -4.90 1.47
CA LYS A 145 10.54 -5.06 2.79
C LYS A 145 9.58 -5.66 3.82
N LEU A 146 8.30 -5.31 3.77
CA LEU A 146 7.32 -5.88 4.70
C LEU A 146 7.17 -7.39 4.51
N LYS A 147 7.14 -7.88 3.27
CA LYS A 147 7.13 -9.33 2.98
C LYS A 147 8.35 -10.04 3.58
N GLU A 148 9.52 -9.43 3.46
CA GLU A 148 10.75 -9.96 4.04
C GLU A 148 10.67 -10.00 5.57
N ILE A 149 10.23 -8.91 6.20
CA ILE A 149 10.03 -8.83 7.65
C ILE A 149 9.09 -9.94 8.12
N ILE A 150 7.92 -10.11 7.51
CA ILE A 150 6.97 -11.18 7.87
C ILE A 150 7.65 -12.54 7.87
N LYS A 151 8.39 -12.88 6.81
CA LYS A 151 9.14 -14.14 6.71
C LYS A 151 10.18 -14.28 7.84
N ARG A 152 10.88 -13.19 8.19
CA ARG A 152 11.82 -13.18 9.33
C ARG A 152 11.09 -13.42 10.65
N LEU A 153 9.93 -12.78 10.88
CA LEU A 153 9.12 -12.99 12.09
C LEU A 153 8.66 -14.45 12.21
N GLU A 154 8.22 -15.05 11.10
CA GLU A 154 7.79 -16.46 11.05
C GLU A 154 8.94 -17.42 11.39
N ASN A 155 10.11 -17.23 10.76
CA ASN A 155 11.29 -18.04 11.01
C ASN A 155 11.75 -17.93 12.47
N GLN A 156 11.72 -16.73 13.02
CA GLN A 156 12.10 -16.48 14.41
C GLN A 156 11.11 -17.10 15.40
N LEU A 157 9.81 -16.98 15.14
CA LEU A 157 8.82 -17.65 15.98
C LEU A 157 8.98 -19.17 15.91
N ALA A 158 9.23 -19.74 14.73
CA ALA A 158 9.47 -21.17 14.56
C ALA A 158 10.71 -21.64 15.34
N PHE A 159 11.79 -20.86 15.33
CA PHE A 159 13.00 -21.09 16.13
C PHE A 159 12.71 -21.09 17.64
N TYR A 160 12.00 -20.09 18.16
CA TYR A 160 11.66 -20.08 19.59
C TYR A 160 10.68 -21.19 20.00
N ILE A 161 9.80 -21.62 19.09
CA ILE A 161 8.93 -22.78 19.31
C ILE A 161 9.76 -24.07 19.36
N SER A 162 10.67 -24.29 18.41
CA SER A 162 11.50 -25.49 18.39
C SER A 162 12.34 -25.59 19.66
N LEU A 163 13.01 -24.50 20.07
CA LEU A 163 13.73 -24.42 21.35
C LEU A 163 12.88 -24.80 22.57
N SER A 164 11.57 -24.52 22.52
CA SER A 164 10.66 -24.78 23.65
C SER A 164 10.07 -26.20 23.69
N GLN A 165 10.13 -26.94 22.58
CA GLN A 165 9.61 -28.30 22.41
C GLN A 165 10.70 -29.36 22.54
N GLU A 166 11.89 -29.01 22.06
CA GLU A 166 13.04 -29.88 22.10
C GLU A 166 13.45 -30.08 23.57
N ARG A 167 13.58 -31.35 24.02
CA ARG A 167 14.09 -31.71 25.36
C ARG A 167 15.54 -31.23 25.58
N THR A 168 16.09 -30.47 24.65
CA THR A 168 17.40 -29.84 24.67
C THR A 168 17.57 -28.93 25.88
N PHE A 169 16.50 -28.33 26.43
CA PHE A 169 16.58 -27.65 27.73
C PHE A 169 16.87 -28.58 28.91
N ALA A 170 16.53 -29.87 28.82
CA ALA A 170 16.87 -30.89 29.82
C ALA A 170 18.29 -31.45 29.63
N ASN A 171 18.86 -31.36 28.41
CA ASN A 171 20.24 -31.76 28.13
C ASN A 171 21.25 -30.61 28.26
N TYR A 172 20.79 -29.36 28.26
CA TYR A 172 21.61 -28.23 28.68
C TYR A 172 21.63 -28.17 30.21
N HIS A 173 22.68 -28.75 30.80
CA HIS A 173 23.17 -28.45 32.16
C HIS A 173 23.41 -26.93 32.45
N PHE A 174 22.97 -26.03 31.57
CA PHE A 174 22.92 -24.59 31.76
C PHE A 174 21.74 -24.11 32.62
N ALA A 175 20.65 -24.90 32.74
CA ALA A 175 19.50 -24.50 33.55
C ALA A 175 19.89 -24.16 35.01
N ASP A 176 20.83 -24.90 35.62
CA ASP A 176 21.25 -24.67 37.00
C ASP A 176 22.08 -23.38 37.22
N LYS A 177 22.73 -22.85 36.18
CA LYS A 177 23.49 -21.57 36.27
C LYS A 177 22.71 -20.37 35.73
N ILE A 178 21.72 -20.59 34.85
CA ILE A 178 20.89 -19.55 34.22
C ILE A 178 19.71 -19.15 35.12
N ILE A 179 19.25 -20.02 36.02
CA ILE A 179 18.16 -19.71 36.95
C ILE A 179 18.70 -18.85 38.12
N LYS A 180 19.07 -17.60 37.83
CA LYS A 180 18.76 -16.52 38.79
C LYS A 180 17.23 -16.50 38.90
N LYS A 181 16.69 -16.82 40.09
CA LYS A 181 15.25 -16.83 40.42
C LYS A 181 14.57 -15.59 39.83
N GLY A 182 13.92 -15.72 38.68
CA GLY A 182 13.33 -14.61 37.93
C GLY A 182 13.30 -14.85 36.41
N LYS A 183 14.45 -15.20 35.81
CA LYS A 183 14.57 -15.31 34.34
C LYS A 183 13.78 -16.50 33.74
N TYR A 184 13.63 -17.59 34.50
CA TYR A 184 12.84 -18.75 34.07
C TYR A 184 11.33 -18.45 34.04
N ALA A 185 10.82 -17.68 35.01
CA ALA A 185 9.42 -17.28 35.03
C ALA A 185 9.09 -16.40 33.81
N SER A 186 9.94 -15.43 33.50
CA SER A 186 9.83 -14.61 32.28
C SER A 186 9.86 -15.44 31.00
N PHE A 187 10.71 -16.46 30.92
CA PHE A 187 10.73 -17.39 29.78
C PHE A 187 9.44 -18.19 29.64
N VAL A 188 8.90 -18.74 30.74
CA VAL A 188 7.63 -19.49 30.73
C VAL A 188 6.46 -18.58 30.34
N GLU A 189 6.43 -17.34 30.85
CA GLU A 189 5.44 -16.33 30.46
C GLU A 189 5.50 -16.02 28.96
N LEU A 190 6.70 -15.85 28.40
CA LEU A 190 6.89 -15.63 26.97
C LEU A 190 6.49 -16.86 26.15
N LYS A 191 6.85 -18.07 26.59
CA LYS A 191 6.41 -19.33 25.96
C LYS A 191 4.88 -19.42 25.90
N ASN A 192 4.19 -19.04 26.97
CA ASN A 192 2.73 -19.05 27.02
C ASN A 192 2.09 -18.04 26.04
N LYS A 193 2.82 -16.99 25.64
CA LYS A 193 2.38 -16.01 24.65
C LYS A 193 2.66 -16.43 23.19
N GLN A 194 3.39 -17.51 22.93
CA GLN A 194 3.77 -17.93 21.56
C GLN A 194 2.58 -18.06 20.60
N GLN A 195 1.49 -18.68 21.07
CA GLN A 195 0.30 -18.87 20.23
C GLN A 195 -0.39 -17.54 19.90
N GLN A 196 -0.40 -16.58 20.83
CA GLN A 196 -0.90 -15.23 20.59
C GLN A 196 -0.06 -14.54 19.50
N TYR A 197 1.26 -14.58 19.59
CA TYR A 197 2.13 -13.95 18.59
C TYR A 197 2.07 -14.64 17.22
N LYS A 198 1.84 -15.96 17.17
CA LYS A 198 1.54 -16.67 15.92
C LYS A 198 0.29 -16.10 15.22
N GLN A 199 -0.76 -15.82 16.00
CA GLN A 199 -1.98 -15.21 15.47
C GLN A 199 -1.75 -13.76 15.01
N ILE A 200 -0.94 -12.99 15.75
CA ILE A 200 -0.59 -11.62 15.35
C ILE A 200 0.17 -11.62 14.02
N ILE A 201 1.18 -12.50 13.85
CA ILE A 201 1.93 -12.64 12.59
C ILE A 201 0.99 -13.02 11.43
N SER A 202 0.12 -14.01 11.63
CA SER A 202 -0.86 -14.39 10.59
C SER A 202 -1.79 -13.23 10.23
N SER A 203 -2.16 -12.40 11.21
CA SER A 203 -2.97 -11.22 10.93
C SER A 203 -2.19 -10.13 10.18
N ILE A 204 -0.90 -9.95 10.45
CA ILE A 204 -0.02 -9.06 9.69
C ILE A 204 0.06 -9.53 8.23
N GLU A 205 0.23 -10.82 7.99
CA GLU A 205 0.26 -11.40 6.64
C GLU A 205 -1.04 -11.14 5.87
N LYS A 206 -2.20 -11.28 6.53
CA LYS A 206 -3.51 -10.96 5.95
C LYS A 206 -3.62 -9.49 5.58
N SER A 207 -3.28 -8.57 6.50
CA SER A 207 -3.30 -7.13 6.24
C SER A 207 -2.36 -6.74 5.10
N TYR A 208 -1.16 -7.33 5.04
CA TYR A 208 -0.22 -7.15 3.94
C TYR A 208 -0.82 -7.55 2.58
N LYS A 209 -1.47 -8.73 2.50
CA LYS A 209 -2.14 -9.19 1.27
C LYS A 209 -3.25 -8.23 0.83
N THR A 210 -4.04 -7.71 1.76
CA THR A 210 -5.08 -6.72 1.48
C THR A 210 -4.50 -5.43 0.92
N ILE A 211 -3.44 -4.90 1.52
CA ILE A 211 -2.77 -3.67 1.06
C ILE A 211 -2.18 -3.85 -0.34
N CYS A 212 -1.51 -4.98 -0.60
CA CYS A 212 -0.98 -5.26 -1.94
C CYS A 212 -2.08 -5.29 -3.00
N LYS A 213 -3.23 -5.91 -2.69
CA LYS A 213 -4.39 -5.92 -3.58
C LYS A 213 -4.92 -4.51 -3.84
N ALA A 214 -5.10 -3.71 -2.79
CA ALA A 214 -5.55 -2.32 -2.92
C ALA A 214 -4.56 -1.49 -3.77
N SER A 215 -3.25 -1.67 -3.57
CA SER A 215 -2.21 -1.00 -4.38
C SER A 215 -2.29 -1.38 -5.86
N MET A 216 -2.59 -2.64 -6.19
CA MET A 216 -2.76 -3.09 -7.57
C MET A 216 -4.03 -2.48 -8.19
N ASP A 217 -5.15 -2.48 -7.46
CA ASP A 217 -6.41 -1.90 -7.90
C ASP A 217 -6.26 -0.39 -8.19
N LEU A 218 -5.56 0.34 -7.31
CA LEU A 218 -5.26 1.77 -7.49
C LEU A 218 -4.36 2.03 -8.71
N SER A 219 -3.35 1.19 -8.94
CA SER A 219 -2.46 1.30 -10.11
C SER A 219 -3.23 1.09 -11.43
N SER A 220 -4.12 0.09 -11.45
CA SER A 220 -5.01 -0.17 -12.59
C SER A 220 -5.92 1.03 -12.88
N LEU A 221 -6.56 1.59 -11.84
CA LEU A 221 -7.40 2.78 -11.98
C LEU A 221 -6.63 4.00 -12.48
N LYS A 222 -5.41 4.23 -11.99
CA LYS A 222 -4.54 5.30 -12.48
C LYS A 222 -4.19 5.14 -13.96
N THR A 223 -3.96 3.89 -14.40
CA THR A 223 -3.68 3.58 -15.80
C THR A 223 -4.90 3.88 -16.68
N ASN A 224 -6.09 3.46 -16.25
CA ASN A 224 -7.34 3.75 -16.95
C ASN A 224 -7.61 5.26 -17.02
N ASN A 225 -7.44 5.99 -15.93
CA ASN A 225 -7.59 7.45 -15.92
C ASN A 225 -6.64 8.12 -16.90
N ASN A 226 -5.36 7.72 -16.92
CA ASN A 226 -4.40 8.28 -17.87
C ASN A 226 -4.82 7.99 -19.32
N ALA A 227 -5.34 6.81 -19.62
CA ALA A 227 -5.84 6.50 -20.95
C ALA A 227 -7.03 7.40 -21.34
N LEU A 228 -8.00 7.60 -20.42
CA LEU A 228 -9.12 8.51 -20.64
C LEU A 228 -8.68 9.95 -20.88
N MET A 229 -7.70 10.43 -20.11
CA MET A 229 -7.12 11.77 -20.28
C MET A 229 -6.46 11.91 -21.65
N ILE A 230 -5.67 10.93 -22.08
CA ILE A 230 -5.02 10.93 -23.41
C ILE A 230 -6.08 10.90 -24.53
N SER A 231 -7.14 10.10 -24.39
CA SER A 231 -8.23 10.08 -25.36
C SER A 231 -8.90 11.45 -25.50
N LEU A 232 -9.16 12.14 -24.38
CA LEU A 232 -9.71 13.49 -24.40
C LEU A 232 -8.72 14.51 -25.00
N GLU A 233 -7.43 14.43 -24.68
CA GLU A 233 -6.39 15.28 -25.28
C GLU A 233 -6.32 15.10 -26.81
N ASN A 234 -6.37 13.86 -27.30
CA ASN A 234 -6.36 13.57 -28.73
C ASN A 234 -7.60 14.11 -29.44
N LEU A 235 -8.79 13.93 -28.84
CA LEU A 235 -10.04 14.49 -29.38
C LEU A 235 -9.97 16.02 -29.51
N LEU A 236 -9.42 16.70 -28.50
CA LEU A 236 -9.23 18.15 -28.50
C LEU A 236 -8.08 18.62 -29.42
N ALA A 237 -7.13 17.75 -29.76
CA ALA A 237 -6.05 18.07 -30.69
C ALA A 237 -6.49 17.90 -32.15
N GLU A 238 -7.27 16.88 -32.47
CA GLU A 238 -7.83 16.64 -33.81
C GLU A 238 -8.73 17.79 -34.28
N SER A 239 -9.42 18.48 -33.35
CA SER A 239 -10.24 19.64 -33.67
C SER A 239 -9.45 20.87 -34.15
N ARG A 240 -8.12 20.93 -33.89
CA ARG A 240 -7.24 22.02 -34.35
C ARG A 240 -6.72 21.86 -35.76
N HIS A 241 -6.61 20.63 -36.27
CA HIS A 241 -6.01 20.37 -37.58
C HIS A 241 -6.98 20.53 -38.76
N ARG A 242 -8.20 21.04 -38.49
CA ARG A 242 -9.25 21.28 -39.48
C ARG A 242 -9.62 22.77 -39.66
N ILE A 243 -8.87 23.68 -39.04
CA ILE A 243 -8.94 25.14 -39.24
C ILE A 243 -7.78 25.56 -40.15
#